data_AF-X1W056-F1
#
_entry.id   AF-X1W056-F1
#
_cell.length_a   1.000
_cell.length_b   1.000
_cell.length_c   1.000
_cell.angle_alpha   90.00
_cell.angle_beta   90.00
_cell.angle_gamma   90.00
#
_symmetry.space_group_name_H-M   'P 1'
#
loop_
_entity.id
_entity.type
_entity.pdbx_description
1 polymer ?
#
loop_
_entity_poly.entity_id
_entity_poly.type
_entity_poly.pdbx_seq_one_letter_code
_entity_poly.pdbx_strand_id
1 'polypeptide(L)' 'MLMNTLENILREVDMERGYQLLTPRERKIISLYYLEGYKDKEIATFYGITQQVINRLRKKGINKLKIF' A
#
# COMPACT_ATOMS: atom_id res chain seq x y z
N MET A 1 -7.49 14.93 12.20
CA MET A 1 -7.10 13.53 11.87
C MET A 1 -5.58 13.50 11.80
N LEU A 2 -4.91 12.67 12.61
CA LEU A 2 -3.48 12.45 12.47
C LEU A 2 -3.23 11.75 11.13
N MET A 3 -2.41 12.33 10.27
CA MET A 3 -1.95 11.68 9.04
C MET A 3 -1.18 10.40 9.40
N ASN A 4 -1.41 9.32 8.66
CA ASN A 4 -0.71 8.06 8.91
C ASN A 4 0.71 8.09 8.33
N THR A 5 1.62 7.28 8.89
CA THR A 5 3.05 7.27 8.53
C THR A 5 3.30 7.14 7.02
N LEU A 6 2.51 6.31 6.32
CA LEU A 6 2.64 6.14 4.87
C LEU A 6 2.33 7.44 4.12
N GLU A 7 1.26 8.15 4.49
CA GLU A 7 0.87 9.41 3.89
C GLU A 7 1.93 10.50 4.08
N ASN A 8 2.52 10.59 5.27
CA ASN A 8 3.59 11.56 5.56
C ASN A 8 4.83 11.30 4.69
N ILE A 9 5.30 10.05 4.63
CA ILE A 9 6.45 9.67 3.79
C ILE A 9 6.18 10.00 2.32
N LEU A 10 5.00 9.66 1.81
CA LEU A 10 4.67 9.90 0.41
C LEU A 10 4.55 11.39 0.08
N ARG A 11 4.14 12.22 1.04
CA ARG A 11 4.12 13.68 0.88
C ARG A 11 5.52 14.28 0.82
N GLU A 12 6.48 13.75 1.59
CA GLU A 12 7.89 14.19 1.57
C GLU A 12 8.59 13.91 0.24
N VAL A 13 8.06 12.99 -0.57
CA VAL A 13 8.60 12.61 -1.89
C VAL A 13 7.66 12.96 -3.05
N ASP A 14 6.78 13.94 -2.85
CA ASP A 14 5.84 14.45 -3.87
C ASP A 14 4.88 13.41 -4.47
N MET A 15 4.64 12.28 -3.78
CA MET A 15 3.72 11.21 -4.18
C MET A 15 2.34 11.31 -3.52
N GLU A 16 2.01 12.43 -2.86
CA GLU A 16 0.73 12.64 -2.15
C GLU A 16 -0.49 12.44 -3.09
N ARG A 17 -0.42 12.94 -4.32
CA ARG A 17 -1.52 12.80 -5.30
C ARG A 17 -1.81 11.35 -5.62
N GLY A 18 -0.77 10.53 -5.75
CA GLY A 18 -0.91 9.09 -5.96
C GLY A 18 -1.51 8.39 -4.74
N TYR A 19 -1.17 8.84 -3.53
CA TYR A 19 -1.74 8.32 -2.28
C TYR A 19 -3.26 8.53 -2.19
N GLN A 20 -3.76 9.67 -2.65
CA GLN A 20 -5.19 9.98 -2.69
C GLN A 20 -5.99 8.99 -3.57
N LEU A 21 -5.35 8.39 -4.59
CA LEU A 21 -5.96 7.38 -5.47
C LEU A 21 -6.00 5.96 -4.87
N LEU A 22 -5.26 5.71 -3.78
CA LEU A 22 -5.24 4.40 -3.13
C LEU A 22 -6.54 4.15 -2.38
N THR A 23 -7.10 2.96 -2.60
CA THR A 23 -8.17 2.43 -1.74
C THR A 23 -7.65 2.15 -0.33
N PRO A 24 -8.51 2.13 0.70
CA PRO A 24 -8.09 1.77 2.07
C PRO A 24 -7.35 0.42 2.14
N ARG A 25 -7.76 -0.54 1.30
CA ARG A 25 -7.12 -1.86 1.22
C ARG A 25 -5.71 -1.81 0.64
N GLU A 26 -5.51 -1.05 -0.44
CA GLU A 26 -4.18 -0.85 -1.05
C GLU A 26 -3.25 -0.12 -0.07
N ARG A 27 -3.74 0.91 0.63
CA ARG A 27 -2.97 1.62 1.68
C ARG A 27 -2.45 0.65 2.74
N LYS A 28 -3.34 -0.18 3.31
CA LYS A 28 -2.93 -1.13 4.37
C LYS A 28 -1.97 -2.19 3.85
N ILE A 29 -2.17 -2.72 2.64
CA ILE A 29 -1.25 -3.71 2.05
C ILE A 29 0.14 -3.10 1.80
N ILE A 30 0.20 -1.85 1.30
CA ILE A 30 1.47 -1.14 1.07
C ILE A 30 2.18 -0.87 2.40
N SER A 31 1.46 -0.41 3.43
CA SER A 31 2.01 -0.23 4.77
C SER A 31 2.56 -1.52 5.35
N LEU A 32 1.79 -2.62 5.30
CA LEU A 32 2.24 -3.93 5.79
C LEU A 32 3.53 -4.38 5.09
N TYR A 33 3.62 -4.18 3.77
CA TYR A 33 4.77 -4.63 3.00
C TYR A 33 6.02 -3.77 3.23
N TYR A 34 5.92 -2.45 3.10
CA TYR A 34 7.09 -1.55 3.10
C TYR A 34 7.43 -0.97 4.47
N LEU A 35 6.44 -0.78 5.35
CA LEU A 35 6.69 -0.20 6.69
C LEU A 35 6.82 -1.29 7.75
N GLU A 36 6.02 -2.36 7.65
CA GLU A 36 6.00 -3.44 8.64
C GLU A 36 6.82 -4.68 8.20
N GLY A 37 7.32 -4.71 6.95
CA GLY A 37 8.22 -5.75 6.45
C GLY A 37 7.58 -7.10 6.09
N TYR A 38 6.25 -7.17 6.04
CA TYR A 38 5.53 -8.40 5.69
C TYR A 38 5.72 -8.78 4.21
N LYS A 39 5.76 -10.08 3.95
CA LYS A 39 5.74 -10.65 2.59
C LYS A 39 4.32 -10.85 2.12
N ASP A 40 4.11 -10.84 0.79
CA ASP A 40 2.78 -11.06 0.19
C ASP A 40 2.08 -12.34 0.70
N LYS A 41 2.85 -13.41 0.98
CA LYS A 41 2.33 -14.67 1.55
C LYS A 41 1.77 -14.49 2.96
N GLU A 42 2.47 -13.74 3.82
CA GLU A 42 2.06 -13.51 5.21
C GLU A 42 0.82 -12.61 5.26
N ILE A 43 0.79 -11.58 4.42
CA ILE A 43 -0.37 -10.70 4.24
C ILE A 43 -1.57 -11.50 3.71
N ALA A 44 -1.33 -12.43 2.78
CA ALA A 44 -2.37 -13.30 2.24
C ALA A 44 -2.98 -14.22 3.31
N THR A 45 -2.14 -14.83 4.15
CA THR A 45 -2.58 -15.61 5.32
C THR A 45 -3.38 -14.75 6.29
N PHE A 46 -2.90 -13.55 6.64
CA PHE A 46 -3.61 -12.62 7.53
C PHE A 46 -5.02 -12.28 7.04
N TYR A 47 -5.21 -12.21 5.73
CA TYR A 47 -6.49 -11.85 5.12
C TYR A 47 -7.33 -13.02 4.62
N GLY A 48 -6.86 -14.27 4.73
CA GLY A 48 -7.57 -15.45 4.24
C GLY A 48 -7.80 -15.46 2.72
N ILE A 49 -6.89 -14.86 1.94
CA ILE A 49 -6.97 -14.80 0.46
C ILE A 49 -5.67 -15.28 -0.17
N THR A 50 -5.64 -15.43 -1.50
CA THR A 50 -4.44 -15.93 -2.18
C THR A 50 -3.34 -14.86 -2.26
N GLN A 51 -2.08 -15.32 -2.26
CA GLN A 51 -0.90 -14.45 -2.46
C GLN A 51 -0.97 -13.66 -3.78
N GLN A 52 -1.56 -14.24 -4.82
CA GLN A 52 -1.74 -13.59 -6.12
C GLN A 52 -2.64 -12.34 -6.02
N VAL A 53 -3.70 -12.41 -5.21
CA VAL A 53 -4.58 -11.25 -4.98
C VAL A 53 -3.83 -10.14 -4.26
N ILE A 54 -3.04 -10.46 -3.24
CA ILE A 54 -2.20 -9.48 -2.54
C ILE A 54 -1.18 -8.85 -3.48
N ASN A 55 -0.46 -9.66 -4.26
CA ASN A 55 0.51 -9.18 -5.23
C ASN A 55 -0.13 -8.20 -6.24
N ARG A 56 -1.30 -8.56 -6.76
CA ARG A 56 -2.06 -7.73 -7.70
C ARG A 56 -2.47 -6.40 -7.07
N LEU A 57 -3.02 -6.41 -5.85
CA LEU A 57 -3.43 -5.20 -5.13
C LEU A 57 -2.25 -4.30 -4.82
N ARG A 58 -1.13 -4.88 -4.35
CA ARG A 58 0.10 -4.13 -4.07
C ARG A 58 0.65 -3.46 -5.33
N LYS A 59 0.80 -4.22 -6.43
CA LYS A 59 1.25 -3.66 -7.72
C LYS A 59 0.32 -2.57 -8.24
N LYS A 60 -0.99 -2.77 -8.17
CA LYS A 60 -1.98 -1.75 -8.56
C LYS A 60 -1.83 -0.48 -7.73
N GLY A 61 -1.66 -0.61 -6.42
CA GLY A 61 -1.42 0.53 -5.54
C GLY A 61 -0.11 1.25 -5.87
N ILE A 62 1.00 0.53 -6.05
CA ILE A 62 2.28 1.13 -6.45
C ILE A 62 2.18 1.86 -7.79
N ASN A 63 1.45 1.31 -8.76
CA ASN A 63 1.24 1.99 -10.04
C ASN A 63 0.48 3.31 -9.85
N LYS A 64 -0.53 3.36 -8.96
CA LYS A 64 -1.25 4.59 -8.63
C LYS A 64 -0.36 5.66 -7.98
N LEU A 65 0.61 5.24 -7.15
CA LEU A 65 1.58 6.16 -6.54
C LEU A 65 2.45 6.88 -7.58
N LYS A 66 2.63 6.29 -8.76
CA LYS A 66 3.54 6.75 -9.82
C LYS A 66 2.83 7.38 -11.03
N ILE A 67 1.54 7.67 -10.93
CA ILE A 67 0.76 8.21 -12.07
C ILE A 67 1.18 9.65 -12.42
N PHE A 68 1.70 10.39 -11.45
CA PHE A 68 2.14 11.77 -11.57
C PHE A 68 3.66 11.84 -11.49
#